data_AF-A0A7X3QBK2-F1
#
_entry.id   AF-A0A7X3QBK2-F1
#
_cell.length_a   1.000
_cell.length_b   1.000
_cell.length_c   1.000
_cell.angle_alpha   90.00
_cell.angle_beta   90.00
_cell.angle_gamma   90.00
#
_symmetry.space_group_name_H-M   'P 1'
#
loop_
_entity.id
_entity.type
_entity.pdbx_description
1 polymer ?
#
loop_
_entity_poly.entity_id
_entity_poly.type
_entity_poly.pdbx_seq_one_letter_code
_entity_poly.pdbx_strand_id
1 'polypeptide(L)'
;GLTDWSPISGKARMTGVLVRLLGGTGAVVGAVLIGAALCVAITLAADMMTDLRTGHLVGAQPRRQQVLELLVVGIGPLVSMLVVLLIAEANRQSFGVPFGPETPTSAPQAQALQAVITGVQGGEMPYALYGFGALLGALLGLSTFSGLGVLVGLSMYLPFAAIATYGVGCVVNMLVARWKGRVWAEDWGVPFAAGLIVGESLLAMIVNMVVLATG
;
A
#
# COMPACT_ATOMS: atom_id res chain seq x y z
N GLY A 1 -4.88 -4.61 -4.27
CA GLY A 1 -3.85 -3.81 -3.56
C GLY A 1 -4.42 -3.20 -2.29
N LEU A 2 -3.86 -3.57 -1.12
CA LEU A 2 -4.29 -3.27 0.27
C LEU A 2 -5.39 -4.16 0.90
N THR A 3 -6.13 -4.98 0.14
CA THR A 3 -7.12 -5.91 0.71
C THR A 3 -6.61 -7.33 0.96
N ASP A 4 -5.41 -7.68 0.49
CA ASP A 4 -4.86 -9.02 0.71
C ASP A 4 -4.09 -9.12 2.02
N TRP A 5 -4.79 -9.61 3.05
CA TRP A 5 -4.26 -10.13 4.31
C TRP A 5 -3.46 -11.43 4.12
N SER A 6 -2.85 -11.61 2.94
CA SER A 6 -2.12 -12.82 2.62
C SER A 6 -0.78 -12.81 3.37
N PRO A 7 -0.34 -13.96 3.94
CA PRO A 7 0.98 -14.13 4.52
C PRO A 7 2.15 -13.85 3.55
N ILE A 8 1.83 -13.54 2.28
CA ILE A 8 2.79 -13.31 1.19
C ILE A 8 3.44 -11.93 1.32
N SER A 9 2.71 -10.88 1.77
CA SER A 9 3.34 -9.56 2.01
C SER A 9 4.39 -9.60 3.14
N GLY A 10 4.20 -10.51 4.11
CA GLY A 10 5.19 -10.76 5.17
C GLY A 10 6.46 -11.43 4.67
N LYS A 11 6.35 -12.41 3.75
CA LYS A 11 7.50 -13.11 3.15
C LYS A 11 8.33 -12.19 2.25
N ALA A 12 7.68 -11.30 1.50
CA ALA A 12 8.33 -10.34 0.61
C ALA A 12 9.19 -9.31 1.38
N ARG A 13 8.75 -8.88 2.58
CA ARG A 13 9.56 -8.05 3.49
C ARG A 13 10.77 -8.81 4.06
N MET A 14 10.62 -10.10 4.36
CA MET A 14 11.73 -10.94 4.83
C MET A 14 12.82 -11.14 3.77
N THR A 15 12.47 -11.19 2.49
CA THR A 15 13.45 -11.31 1.40
C THR A 15 14.25 -10.01 1.21
N GLY A 16 13.63 -8.84 1.38
CA GLY A 16 14.35 -7.56 1.39
C GLY A 16 15.32 -7.40 2.56
N VAL A 17 14.97 -7.93 3.73
CA VAL A 17 15.86 -7.98 4.91
C VAL A 17 17.06 -8.93 4.67
N LEU A 18 16.84 -10.07 4.03
CA LEU A 18 17.92 -11.01 3.66
C LEU A 18 18.92 -10.38 2.67
N VAL A 19 18.44 -9.60 1.70
CA VAL A 19 19.31 -8.87 0.76
C VAL A 19 20.15 -7.79 1.48
N ARG A 20 19.58 -7.11 2.47
CA ARG A 20 20.30 -6.14 3.32
C ARG A 20 21.41 -6.81 4.16
N LEU A 21 21.16 -8.02 4.67
CA LEU A 21 22.15 -8.80 5.44
C LEU A 21 23.34 -9.25 4.59
N LEU A 22 23.17 -9.44 3.28
CA LEU A 22 24.21 -9.93 2.38
C LEU A 22 25.07 -8.82 1.74
N GLY A 23 24.62 -7.56 1.73
CA GLY A 23 25.22 -6.48 0.93
C GLY A 23 26.20 -5.51 1.64
N GLY A 24 26.39 -5.63 2.96
CA GLY A 24 27.30 -4.74 3.71
C GLY A 24 26.80 -3.29 3.93
N THR A 25 27.59 -2.51 4.68
CA THR A 25 27.21 -1.16 5.20
C THR A 25 27.35 -0.03 4.17
N GLY A 26 28.14 -0.19 3.11
CA GLY A 26 28.39 0.86 2.10
C GLY A 26 27.33 0.98 0.98
N ALA A 27 26.41 0.02 0.85
CA ALA A 27 25.46 -0.05 -0.27
C ALA A 27 23.99 -0.09 0.21
N VAL A 28 23.65 0.67 1.25
CA VAL A 28 22.30 0.66 1.87
C VAL A 28 21.20 0.96 0.86
N VAL A 29 21.39 1.97 0.01
CA VAL A 29 20.40 2.36 -1.01
C VAL A 29 20.22 1.25 -2.04
N GLY A 30 21.31 0.67 -2.54
CA GLY A 30 21.26 -0.44 -3.50
C GLY A 30 20.57 -1.67 -2.92
N ALA A 31 20.86 -2.02 -1.66
CA ALA A 31 20.21 -3.13 -0.98
C ALA A 31 18.69 -2.90 -0.78
N VAL A 32 18.29 -1.67 -0.42
CA VAL A 32 16.87 -1.30 -0.28
C VAL A 32 16.16 -1.34 -1.63
N LEU A 33 16.79 -0.84 -2.70
CA LEU A 33 16.21 -0.86 -4.05
C LEU A 33 16.02 -2.29 -4.58
N ILE A 34 17.03 -3.16 -4.43
CA ILE A 34 16.93 -4.57 -4.84
C ILE A 34 15.87 -5.29 -3.99
N GLY A 35 15.86 -5.05 -2.67
CA GLY A 35 14.84 -5.61 -1.77
C GLY A 35 13.42 -5.17 -2.14
N ALA A 36 13.23 -3.90 -2.48
CA ALA A 36 11.96 -3.37 -2.95
C ALA A 36 11.54 -3.99 -4.29
N ALA A 37 12.44 -4.08 -5.27
CA ALA A 37 12.16 -4.70 -6.56
C ALA A 37 11.75 -6.17 -6.42
N LEU A 38 12.45 -6.93 -5.57
CA LEU A 38 12.12 -8.33 -5.29
C LEU A 38 10.77 -8.47 -4.58
N CYS A 39 10.48 -7.60 -3.61
CA CYS A 39 9.20 -7.59 -2.92
C CYS A 39 8.04 -7.32 -3.89
N VAL A 40 8.21 -6.36 -4.81
CA VAL A 40 7.23 -6.05 -5.86
C VAL A 40 7.06 -7.24 -6.79
N ALA A 41 8.14 -7.88 -7.26
CA ALA A 41 8.07 -9.03 -8.14
C ALA A 41 7.30 -10.22 -7.52
N ILE A 42 7.56 -10.53 -6.25
CA ILE A 42 6.85 -11.60 -5.52
C ILE A 42 5.37 -11.26 -5.35
N THR A 43 5.06 -9.99 -5.06
CA THR A 43 3.67 -9.53 -4.89
C THR A 43 2.91 -9.62 -6.20
N LEU A 44 3.49 -9.15 -7.31
CA LEU A 44 2.88 -9.26 -8.64
C LEU A 44 2.64 -10.71 -9.06
N ALA A 45 3.58 -11.60 -8.76
CA ALA A 45 3.39 -13.03 -9.02
C ALA A 45 2.24 -13.63 -8.19
N ALA A 46 2.07 -13.18 -6.94
CA ALA A 46 0.99 -13.63 -6.07
C ALA A 46 -0.38 -13.07 -6.49
N ASP A 47 -0.44 -11.82 -6.92
CA ASP A 47 -1.64 -11.20 -7.48
C ASP A 47 -2.07 -11.96 -8.74
N MET A 48 -1.16 -12.21 -9.68
CA MET A 48 -1.42 -13.03 -10.88
C MET A 48 -1.96 -14.42 -10.53
N MET A 49 -1.39 -15.12 -9.52
CA MET A 49 -1.91 -16.42 -9.11
C MET A 49 -3.34 -16.35 -8.54
N THR A 50 -3.67 -15.24 -7.88
CA THR A 50 -5.01 -14.99 -7.33
C THR A 50 -6.00 -14.69 -8.46
N ASP A 51 -5.60 -13.83 -9.40
CA ASP A 51 -6.40 -13.45 -10.58
C ASP A 51 -6.72 -14.65 -11.47
N LEU A 52 -5.73 -15.52 -11.73
CA LEU A 52 -5.94 -16.76 -12.49
C LEU A 52 -6.86 -17.73 -11.77
N ARG A 53 -6.79 -17.80 -10.43
CA ARG A 53 -7.67 -18.66 -9.63
C ARG A 53 -9.11 -18.16 -9.65
N THR A 54 -9.33 -16.88 -9.36
CA THR A 54 -10.67 -16.27 -9.38
C THR A 54 -11.24 -16.26 -10.78
N GLY A 55 -10.41 -15.95 -11.79
CA GLY A 55 -10.74 -16.02 -13.20
C GLY A 55 -11.25 -17.40 -13.62
N HIS A 56 -10.53 -18.46 -13.25
CA HIS A 56 -10.97 -19.83 -13.54
C HIS A 56 -12.31 -20.18 -12.85
N LEU A 57 -12.54 -19.70 -11.62
CA LEU A 57 -13.78 -19.95 -10.89
C LEU A 57 -15.00 -19.27 -11.54
N VAL A 58 -14.81 -18.12 -12.21
CA VAL A 58 -15.87 -17.42 -12.95
C VAL A 58 -15.97 -17.84 -14.42
N GLY A 59 -15.22 -18.87 -14.85
CA GLY A 59 -15.27 -19.44 -16.19
C GLY A 59 -14.33 -18.80 -17.23
N ALA A 60 -13.39 -17.95 -16.81
CA ALA A 60 -12.38 -17.39 -17.71
C ALA A 60 -11.30 -18.43 -18.08
N GLN A 61 -10.65 -18.25 -19.24
CA GLN A 61 -9.53 -19.10 -19.69
C GLN A 61 -8.20 -18.58 -19.12
N PRO A 62 -7.52 -19.31 -18.20
CA PRO A 62 -6.33 -18.80 -17.50
C PRO A 62 -5.18 -18.42 -18.44
N ARG A 63 -5.01 -19.18 -19.53
CA ARG A 63 -3.96 -18.91 -20.54
C ARG A 63 -4.13 -17.55 -21.21
N ARG A 64 -5.36 -17.10 -21.45
CA ARG A 64 -5.62 -15.79 -22.07
C ARG A 64 -5.42 -14.66 -21.07
N GLN A 65 -5.78 -14.87 -19.80
CA GLN A 65 -5.56 -13.90 -18.72
C GLN A 65 -4.08 -13.64 -18.48
N GLN A 66 -3.27 -14.70 -18.35
CA GLN A 66 -1.83 -14.56 -18.12
C GLN A 66 -1.13 -13.76 -19.24
N VAL A 67 -1.49 -14.00 -20.50
CA VAL A 67 -0.90 -13.27 -21.65
C VAL A 67 -1.31 -11.80 -21.60
N LEU A 68 -2.58 -11.50 -21.30
CA LEU A 68 -3.06 -10.13 -21.22
C LEU A 68 -2.39 -9.36 -20.07
N GLU A 69 -2.29 -9.96 -18.89
CA GLU A 69 -1.63 -9.36 -17.73
C GLU A 69 -0.15 -9.07 -18.03
N LEU A 70 0.58 -9.99 -18.65
CA LEU A 70 1.98 -9.77 -19.06
C LEU A 70 2.15 -8.64 -20.08
N LEU A 71 1.20 -8.48 -21.01
CA LEU A 71 1.25 -7.42 -22.02
C LEU A 71 0.93 -6.04 -21.42
N VAL A 72 0.03 -5.97 -20.45
CA VAL A 72 -0.52 -4.71 -19.91
C VAL A 72 0.20 -4.26 -18.63
N VAL A 73 0.95 -5.14 -17.95
CA VAL A 73 1.61 -4.84 -16.66
C VAL A 73 2.45 -3.57 -16.66
N GLY A 74 3.09 -3.23 -17.79
CA GLY A 74 3.92 -2.03 -17.91
C GLY A 74 3.14 -0.70 -17.89
N ILE A 75 1.84 -0.73 -18.22
CA ILE A 75 1.01 0.47 -18.26
C ILE A 75 0.76 1.00 -16.84
N GLY A 76 0.55 0.11 -15.87
CA GLY A 76 0.25 0.48 -14.48
C GLY A 76 1.34 1.36 -13.84
N PRO A 77 2.61 0.93 -13.80
CA PRO A 77 3.73 1.73 -13.29
C PRO A 77 3.94 3.04 -14.05
N LEU A 78 3.71 3.05 -15.36
CA LEU A 78 3.86 4.26 -16.18
C LEU A 78 2.80 5.31 -15.81
N VAL A 79 1.54 4.90 -15.72
CA VAL A 79 0.43 5.79 -15.34
C VAL A 79 0.56 6.25 -13.89
N SER A 80 0.92 5.36 -12.97
CA SER A 80 1.09 5.75 -11.56
C SER A 80 2.24 6.73 -11.37
N MET A 81 3.37 6.53 -12.05
CA MET A 81 4.49 7.46 -12.02
C MET A 81 4.09 8.83 -12.60
N LEU A 82 3.36 8.86 -13.72
CA LEU A 82 2.84 10.09 -14.32
C LEU A 82 1.99 10.87 -13.32
N VAL A 83 1.02 10.21 -12.67
CA VAL A 83 0.12 10.85 -11.70
C VAL A 83 0.88 11.38 -10.49
N VAL A 84 1.85 10.63 -9.97
CA VAL A 84 2.70 11.08 -8.85
C VAL A 84 3.49 12.34 -9.22
N LEU A 85 4.06 12.40 -10.43
CA LEU A 85 4.79 13.58 -10.90
C LEU A 85 3.87 14.80 -11.09
N LEU A 86 2.67 14.60 -11.65
CA LEU A 86 1.68 15.66 -11.81
C LEU A 86 1.28 16.27 -10.45
N ILE A 87 0.98 15.41 -9.47
CA ILE A 87 0.63 15.86 -8.11
C ILE A 87 1.82 16.58 -7.46
N ALA A 88 3.03 16.03 -7.60
CA ALA A 88 4.23 16.63 -7.02
C ALA A 88 4.50 18.04 -7.58
N GLU A 89 4.29 18.24 -8.87
CA GLU A 89 4.51 19.54 -9.51
C GLU A 89 3.40 20.54 -9.18
N ALA A 90 2.14 20.11 -9.16
CA ALA A 90 1.01 20.95 -8.71
C ALA A 90 1.17 21.40 -7.25
N ASN A 91 1.63 20.49 -6.38
CA ASN A 91 1.94 20.81 -4.98
C ASN A 91 3.13 21.76 -4.83
N ARG A 92 4.17 21.62 -5.67
CA ARG A 92 5.29 22.58 -5.67
C ARG A 92 4.84 23.99 -6.02
N GLN A 93 3.94 24.14 -6.98
CA GLN A 93 3.39 25.44 -7.36
C GLN A 93 2.50 26.05 -6.26
N SER A 94 1.67 25.23 -5.62
CA SER A 94 0.69 25.70 -4.63
C SER A 94 1.27 25.86 -3.21
N PHE A 95 2.18 24.99 -2.81
CA PHE A 95 2.67 24.86 -1.42
C PHE A 95 4.20 24.87 -1.31
N GLY A 96 4.96 24.96 -2.41
CA GLY A 96 6.43 25.00 -2.42
C GLY A 96 7.13 23.67 -2.15
N VAL A 97 6.41 22.63 -1.69
CA VAL A 97 6.94 21.30 -1.41
C VAL A 97 6.15 20.21 -2.15
N PRO A 98 6.80 19.15 -2.67
CA PRO A 98 6.13 18.12 -3.47
C PRO A 98 5.24 17.18 -2.64
N PHE A 99 5.72 16.79 -1.46
CA PHE A 99 5.02 15.94 -0.50
C PHE A 99 5.42 16.34 0.92
N GLY A 100 4.46 16.47 1.84
CA GLY A 100 4.75 16.79 3.23
C GLY A 100 3.52 16.90 4.11
N PRO A 101 3.69 17.17 5.42
CA PRO A 101 2.58 17.48 6.33
C PRO A 101 1.83 18.76 5.94
N GLU A 102 2.50 19.65 5.21
CA GLU A 102 1.97 20.93 4.75
C GLU A 102 1.19 20.84 3.43
N THR A 103 1.23 19.68 2.75
CA THR A 103 0.42 19.40 1.57
C THR A 103 -0.75 18.48 1.94
N PRO A 104 -1.86 18.50 1.19
CA PRO A 104 -2.94 17.51 1.34
C PRO A 104 -2.48 16.06 1.06
N THR A 105 -1.23 15.86 0.64
CA THR A 105 -0.64 14.60 0.20
C THR A 105 0.45 14.12 1.16
N SER A 106 0.11 13.94 2.43
CA SER A 106 1.03 13.34 3.41
C SER A 106 1.30 11.87 3.08
N ALA A 107 2.56 11.50 2.91
CA ALA A 107 2.99 10.12 2.60
C ALA A 107 3.73 9.48 3.80
N PRO A 108 3.02 9.03 4.85
CA PRO A 108 3.62 8.53 6.09
C PRO A 108 4.51 7.29 5.88
N GLN A 109 4.14 6.43 4.92
CA GLN A 109 4.92 5.24 4.57
C GLN A 109 6.28 5.60 3.95
N ALA A 110 6.30 6.62 3.09
CA ALA A 110 7.54 7.10 2.48
C ALA A 110 8.45 7.76 3.51
N GLN A 111 7.87 8.55 4.43
CA GLN A 111 8.60 9.18 5.54
C GLN A 111 9.21 8.15 6.49
N ALA A 112 8.47 7.09 6.86
CA ALA A 112 8.99 6.00 7.67
C ALA A 112 10.17 5.28 7.00
N LEU A 113 10.07 4.98 5.69
CA LEU A 113 11.16 4.37 4.94
C LEU A 113 12.39 5.28 4.85
N GLN A 114 12.18 6.58 4.63
CA GLN A 114 13.25 7.58 4.63
C GLN A 114 13.99 7.61 5.98
N ALA A 115 13.25 7.63 7.10
CA ALA A 115 13.81 7.62 8.45
C ALA A 115 14.68 6.38 8.71
N VAL A 116 14.27 5.21 8.21
CA VAL A 116 15.07 3.98 8.29
C VAL A 116 16.36 4.10 7.48
N ILE A 117 16.29 4.60 6.24
CA ILE A 117 17.47 4.77 5.38
C ILE A 117 18.48 5.73 6.03
N THR A 118 18.02 6.89 6.50
CA THR A 118 18.87 7.89 7.17
C THR A 118 19.44 7.37 8.48
N GLY A 119 18.65 6.63 9.26
CA GLY A 119 19.11 6.02 10.51
C GLY A 119 20.23 5.01 10.27
N VAL A 120 20.14 4.22 9.20
CA VAL A 120 21.14 3.20 8.86
C VAL A 120 22.42 3.78 8.23
N GLN A 121 22.32 4.94 7.56
CA GLN A 121 23.46 5.59 6.88
C GLN A 121 24.35 6.45 7.79
N GLY A 122 23.98 6.66 9.06
CA GLY A 122 24.78 7.47 9.98
C GLY A 122 24.02 8.12 11.14
N GLY A 123 22.70 7.90 11.25
CA GLY A 123 21.94 8.32 12.43
C GLY A 123 22.09 7.35 13.62
N GLU A 124 21.73 7.82 14.82
CA GLU A 124 21.54 6.92 15.97
C GLU A 124 20.29 6.08 15.75
N MET A 125 20.46 4.85 15.28
CA MET A 125 19.35 3.93 15.11
C MET A 125 18.97 3.33 16.48
N PRO A 126 17.73 3.48 16.96
CA PRO A 126 17.32 2.96 18.26
C PRO A 126 17.07 1.44 18.18
N TYR A 127 18.14 0.65 18.06
CA TYR A 127 18.09 -0.81 17.89
C TYR A 127 17.27 -1.52 18.98
N ALA A 128 17.24 -0.97 20.19
CA ALA A 128 16.40 -1.46 21.28
C ALA A 128 14.89 -1.39 20.97
N LEU A 129 14.43 -0.30 20.35
CA LEU A 129 13.03 -0.13 19.96
C LEU A 129 12.66 -1.09 18.82
N TYR A 130 13.55 -1.28 17.85
CA TYR A 130 13.35 -2.27 16.78
C TYR A 130 13.29 -3.70 17.32
N GLY A 131 14.18 -4.04 18.26
CA GLY A 131 14.18 -5.35 18.93
C GLY A 131 12.90 -5.57 19.74
N PHE A 132 12.43 -4.57 20.48
CA PHE A 132 11.17 -4.65 21.22
C PHE A 132 9.96 -4.78 20.29
N GLY A 133 9.94 -4.03 19.18
CA GLY A 133 8.91 -4.15 18.15
C GLY A 133 8.89 -5.52 17.48
N ALA A 134 10.05 -6.10 17.19
CA ALA A 134 10.16 -7.45 16.64
C ALA A 134 9.66 -8.52 17.63
N LEU A 135 10.02 -8.38 18.92
CA LEU A 135 9.55 -9.26 19.98
C LEU A 135 8.02 -9.16 20.15
N LEU A 136 7.47 -7.96 20.26
CA LEU A 136 6.03 -7.74 20.31
C LEU A 136 5.33 -8.31 19.08
N GLY A 137 5.86 -8.08 17.89
CA GLY A 137 5.33 -8.62 16.64
C GLY A 137 5.31 -10.15 16.63
N ALA A 138 6.36 -10.79 17.13
CA ALA A 138 6.43 -12.24 17.27
C ALA A 138 5.41 -12.78 18.29
N LEU A 139 5.30 -12.14 19.46
CA LEU A 139 4.33 -12.52 20.49
C LEU A 139 2.88 -12.37 20.00
N LEU A 140 2.58 -11.26 19.31
CA LEU A 140 1.27 -11.05 18.70
C LEU A 140 1.01 -12.00 17.52
N GLY A 141 2.06 -12.40 16.79
CA GLY A 141 1.96 -13.38 15.71
C GLY A 141 1.68 -14.81 16.21
N LEU A 142 2.08 -15.13 17.44
CA LEU A 142 1.78 -16.40 18.12
C LEU A 142 0.38 -16.42 18.76
N SER A 143 -0.32 -15.28 18.77
CA SER A 143 -1.68 -15.21 19.32
C SER A 143 -2.70 -15.94 18.44
N THR A 144 -3.82 -16.35 19.04
CA THR A 144 -4.90 -17.11 18.37
C THR A 144 -5.54 -16.36 17.20
N PHE A 145 -5.44 -15.02 17.20
CA PHE A 145 -6.01 -14.19 16.15
C PHE A 145 -4.96 -13.91 15.07
N SER A 146 -5.13 -14.58 13.93
CA SER A 146 -4.31 -14.36 12.74
C SER A 146 -4.33 -12.88 12.34
N GLY A 147 -3.14 -12.28 12.16
CA GLY A 147 -2.99 -10.93 11.64
C GLY A 147 -2.95 -9.78 12.67
N LEU A 148 -3.10 -10.05 13.98
CA LEU A 148 -3.06 -9.00 15.01
C LEU A 148 -1.74 -8.21 15.04
N GLY A 149 -0.59 -8.89 14.94
CA GLY A 149 0.71 -8.21 14.91
C GLY A 149 0.84 -7.25 13.72
N VAL A 150 0.26 -7.62 12.58
CA VAL A 150 0.23 -6.75 11.39
C VAL A 150 -0.70 -5.56 11.61
N LEU A 151 -1.89 -5.79 12.17
CA LEU A 151 -2.84 -4.72 12.50
C LEU A 151 -2.26 -3.65 13.41
N VAL A 152 -1.62 -4.07 14.50
CA VAL A 152 -1.00 -3.17 15.49
C VAL A 152 0.19 -2.43 14.87
N GLY A 153 0.98 -3.11 14.03
CA GLY A 153 2.09 -2.45 13.33
C GLY A 153 1.61 -1.41 12.32
N LEU A 154 0.55 -1.71 11.56
CA LEU A 154 -0.06 -0.79 10.60
C LEU A 154 -0.65 0.44 11.29
N SER A 155 -1.34 0.24 12.42
CA SER A 155 -1.97 1.36 13.14
C SER A 155 -0.98 2.33 13.75
N MET A 156 0.27 1.92 13.99
CA MET A 156 1.29 2.76 14.60
C MET A 156 1.86 3.81 13.64
N TYR A 157 1.81 3.60 12.32
CA TYR A 157 2.34 4.57 11.34
C TYR A 157 1.26 5.28 10.51
N LEU A 158 0.01 4.80 10.49
CA LEU A 158 -1.07 5.51 9.81
C LEU A 158 -1.61 6.66 10.68
N PRO A 159 -1.97 7.81 10.08
CA PRO A 159 -2.67 8.87 10.77
C PRO A 159 -3.98 8.36 11.38
N PHE A 160 -4.28 8.78 12.61
CA PHE A 160 -5.51 8.40 13.30
C PHE A 160 -6.76 8.70 12.47
N ALA A 161 -6.76 9.83 11.75
CA ALA A 161 -7.86 10.20 10.86
C ALA A 161 -8.15 9.12 9.80
N ALA A 162 -7.11 8.54 9.17
CA ALA A 162 -7.29 7.49 8.19
C ALA A 162 -7.81 6.19 8.82
N ILE A 163 -7.29 5.81 9.99
CA ILE A 163 -7.74 4.59 10.70
C ILE A 163 -9.19 4.76 11.15
N ALA A 164 -9.55 5.93 11.67
CA ALA A 164 -10.89 6.24 12.14
C ALA A 164 -11.91 6.21 11.00
N THR A 165 -11.60 6.76 9.82
CA THR A 165 -12.51 6.73 8.66
C THR A 165 -12.75 5.29 8.18
N TYR A 166 -11.71 4.45 8.11
CA TYR A 166 -11.90 3.02 7.85
C TYR A 166 -12.77 2.34 8.91
N GLY A 167 -12.54 2.63 10.19
CA GLY A 167 -13.35 2.09 11.29
C GLY A 167 -14.82 2.48 11.18
N VAL A 168 -15.10 3.75 10.88
CA VAL A 168 -16.47 4.25 10.63
C VAL A 168 -17.08 3.54 9.42
N GLY A 169 -16.33 3.38 8.33
CA GLY A 169 -16.78 2.63 7.15
C GLY A 169 -17.16 1.17 7.47
N CYS A 170 -16.37 0.48 8.29
CA CYS A 170 -16.67 -0.87 8.74
C CYS A 170 -17.93 -0.94 9.62
N VAL A 171 -18.11 0.02 10.54
CA VAL A 171 -19.31 0.11 11.38
C VAL A 171 -20.54 0.36 10.52
N VAL A 172 -20.47 1.30 9.57
CA VAL A 172 -21.56 1.58 8.63
C VAL A 172 -21.89 0.32 7.82
N ASN A 173 -20.90 -0.38 7.28
CA ASN A 173 -21.12 -1.63 6.56
C ASN A 173 -21.80 -2.70 7.43
N MET A 174 -21.37 -2.84 8.69
CA MET A 174 -22.00 -3.80 9.63
C MET A 174 -23.46 -3.45 9.93
N LEU A 175 -23.79 -2.17 10.07
CA LEU A 175 -25.17 -1.70 10.27
C LEU A 175 -26.02 -1.92 9.02
N VAL A 176 -25.50 -1.57 7.84
CA VAL A 176 -26.18 -1.76 6.56
C VAL A 176 -26.42 -3.23 6.27
N ALA A 177 -25.43 -4.09 6.51
CA ALA A 177 -25.57 -5.54 6.34
C ALA A 177 -26.60 -6.15 7.31
N ARG A 178 -26.76 -5.57 8.52
CA ARG A 178 -27.82 -5.98 9.46
C ARG A 178 -29.22 -5.53 9.04
N TRP A 179 -29.35 -4.36 8.40
CA TRP A 179 -30.65 -3.82 7.99
C TRP A 179 -31.14 -4.34 6.64
N LYS A 180 -30.27 -4.33 5.62
CA LYS A 180 -30.63 -4.68 4.24
C LYS A 180 -30.19 -6.08 3.82
N GLY A 181 -29.50 -6.80 4.70
CA GLY A 181 -28.93 -8.12 4.42
C GLY A 181 -27.54 -8.04 3.79
N ARG A 182 -26.76 -9.11 3.99
CA ARG A 182 -25.37 -9.22 3.52
C ARG A 182 -25.25 -9.14 1.99
N VAL A 183 -26.16 -9.81 1.28
CA VAL A 183 -26.16 -9.84 -0.19
C VAL A 183 -26.31 -8.44 -0.78
N TRP A 184 -27.21 -7.62 -0.23
CA TRP A 184 -27.37 -6.23 -0.70
C TRP A 184 -26.15 -5.36 -0.41
N ALA A 185 -25.52 -5.54 0.75
CA ALA A 185 -24.32 -4.79 1.12
C ALA A 185 -23.14 -5.12 0.19
N GLU A 186 -22.97 -6.41 -0.16
CA GLU A 186 -21.92 -6.88 -1.06
C GLU A 186 -22.17 -6.49 -2.52
N ASP A 187 -23.40 -6.67 -3.03
CA ASP A 187 -23.71 -6.44 -4.44
C ASP A 187 -23.91 -4.96 -4.80
N TRP A 188 -24.40 -4.15 -3.87
CA TRP A 188 -24.72 -2.73 -4.12
C TRP A 188 -23.92 -1.77 -3.24
N GLY A 189 -23.81 -2.06 -1.95
CA GLY A 189 -23.13 -1.17 -1.00
C GLY A 189 -21.65 -0.99 -1.30
N VAL A 190 -20.93 -2.11 -1.51
CA VAL A 190 -19.49 -2.09 -1.79
C VAL A 190 -19.18 -1.41 -3.14
N PRO A 191 -19.85 -1.75 -4.27
CA PRO A 191 -19.60 -1.06 -5.55
C PRO A 191 -19.93 0.43 -5.50
N PHE A 192 -20.97 0.84 -4.79
CA PHE A 192 -21.31 2.26 -4.62
C PHE A 192 -20.20 3.03 -3.88
N ALA A 193 -19.73 2.50 -2.76
CA ALA A 193 -18.63 3.10 -2.00
C ALA A 193 -17.32 3.14 -2.82
N ALA A 194 -17.01 2.08 -3.56
CA ALA A 194 -15.87 2.04 -4.47
C ALA A 194 -15.97 3.12 -5.56
N GLY A 195 -17.17 3.32 -6.13
CA GLY A 195 -17.42 4.39 -7.10
C GLY A 195 -17.17 5.79 -6.53
N LEU A 196 -17.55 6.05 -5.28
CA LEU A 196 -17.29 7.34 -4.61
C LEU A 196 -15.78 7.58 -4.39
N ILE A 197 -15.03 6.56 -3.96
CA ILE A 197 -13.58 6.64 -3.76
C ILE A 197 -12.86 6.95 -5.08
N VAL A 198 -13.25 6.25 -6.15
CA VAL A 198 -12.69 6.47 -7.49
C VAL A 198 -13.09 7.84 -8.03
N GLY A 199 -14.33 8.27 -7.80
CA GLY A 199 -14.84 9.58 -8.23
C GLY A 199 -14.08 10.75 -7.60
N GLU A 200 -13.85 10.70 -6.28
CA GLU A 200 -13.04 11.71 -5.57
C GLU A 200 -11.61 11.76 -6.15
N SER A 201 -10.99 10.59 -6.34
CA SER A 201 -9.62 10.49 -6.86
C SER A 201 -9.49 11.08 -8.28
N LEU A 202 -10.47 10.83 -9.15
CA LEU A 202 -10.51 11.37 -10.50
C LEU A 202 -10.73 12.89 -10.50
N LEU A 203 -11.64 13.40 -9.67
CA LEU A 203 -11.87 14.84 -9.52
C LEU A 203 -10.61 15.56 -9.03
N ALA A 204 -9.93 15.01 -8.02
CA ALA A 204 -8.67 15.55 -7.51
C ALA A 204 -7.59 15.60 -8.61
N MET A 205 -7.49 14.55 -9.44
CA MET A 205 -6.56 14.53 -10.57
C MET A 205 -6.88 15.64 -11.59
N ILE A 206 -8.16 15.83 -11.93
CA ILE A 206 -8.59 16.89 -12.86
C ILE A 206 -8.27 18.27 -12.29
N VAL A 207 -8.55 18.51 -11.00
CA VAL A 207 -8.23 19.78 -10.34
C VAL A 207 -6.72 20.05 -10.37
N ASN A 208 -5.89 19.05 -10.05
CA ASN A 208 -4.43 19.20 -10.12
C ASN A 208 -3.93 19.50 -11.54
N MET A 209 -4.56 18.93 -12.58
CA MET A 209 -4.25 19.27 -13.97
C MET A 209 -4.64 20.72 -14.30
N VAL A 210 -5.77 21.21 -13.78
CA VAL A 210 -6.20 22.60 -13.99
C VAL A 210 -5.24 23.57 -13.32
N VAL A 211 -4.88 23.33 -12.05
CA VAL A 211 -3.90 24.17 -11.32
C VAL A 211 -2.59 24.27 -12.10
N LEU A 212 -2.07 23.13 -12.57
CA LEU A 212 -0.83 23.10 -13.35
C LEU A 212 -0.95 23.86 -14.69
N ALA A 213 -2.13 23.90 -15.29
CA ALA A 213 -2.37 24.62 -16.53
C ALA A 213 -2.58 26.13 -16.33
N THR A 214 -3.06 26.56 -15.16
CA THR A 214 -3.32 27.97 -14.85
C THR A 214 -2.14 28.69 -14.19
N GLY A 215 -1.15 27.95 -13.70
CA GLY A 215 -0.05 28.47 -12.87
C GLY A 215 -0.54 28.89 -11.49
#